data_AF-A0A7C5A308-F1
#
_entry.id   AF-A0A7C5A308-F1
#
_cell.length_a   1.000
_cell.length_b   1.000
_cell.length_c   1.000
_cell.angle_alpha   90.00
_cell.angle_beta   90.00
_cell.angle_gamma   90.00
#
_symmetry.space_group_name_H-M   'P 1'
#
loop_
_entity.id
_entity.type
_entity.pdbx_description
1 polymer ?
#
loop_
_entity_poly.entity_id
_entity_poly.type
_entity_poly.pdbx_seq_one_letter_code
_entity_poly.pdbx_strand_id
1 'polypeptide(L)'
;MKRNLNLSTINQLLTFLCVLGLVIACTSVDETTPEKVASTEVTPVVVETKTPEPATEVSTLVSPVSPIQVEVTPPGPPPTIVVPKPAKDSGIVYGRLSHLDGTPFAKTNVRLGTIIWSPGQEGIDGFVAADKTSSPQTLTDDWGNFVIKDVPPGSYGLAVDNPELSGFTGYILNEAGDKILIIEVKAETVTNLEEIHFEFE
;
A
#
# COMPACT_ATOMS: atom_id res chain seq x y z
N MET A 1 -34.24 47.60 -35.19
CA MET A 1 -33.45 46.34 -35.26
C MET A 1 -33.82 45.49 -34.04
N LYS A 2 -34.82 44.61 -34.18
CA LYS A 2 -35.33 43.75 -33.09
C LYS A 2 -34.41 42.54 -32.96
N ARG A 3 -33.68 42.41 -31.84
CA ARG A 3 -32.88 41.21 -31.55
C ARG A 3 -33.83 40.13 -31.01
N ASN A 4 -34.05 39.09 -31.80
CA ASN A 4 -34.74 37.88 -31.35
C ASN A 4 -33.80 37.13 -30.41
N LEU A 5 -34.05 37.22 -29.10
CA LEU A 5 -33.37 36.37 -28.12
C LEU A 5 -33.88 34.94 -28.28
N ASN A 6 -32.95 34.01 -28.47
CA ASN A 6 -33.24 32.61 -28.68
C ASN A 6 -33.64 31.97 -27.34
N LEU A 7 -34.67 31.13 -27.34
CA LEU A 7 -35.27 30.54 -26.14
C LEU A 7 -34.26 29.69 -25.33
N SER A 8 -33.27 29.12 -26.02
CA SER A 8 -32.15 28.39 -25.42
C SER A 8 -31.27 29.28 -24.54
N THR A 9 -31.06 30.54 -24.92
CA THR A 9 -30.18 31.48 -24.20
C THR A 9 -30.86 32.00 -22.92
N ILE A 10 -32.19 32.09 -22.92
CA ILE A 10 -32.98 32.46 -21.74
C ILE A 10 -32.94 31.34 -20.70
N ASN A 11 -33.02 30.08 -21.13
CA ASN A 11 -32.97 28.94 -20.20
C ASN A 11 -31.60 28.80 -19.55
N GLN A 12 -30.51 29.01 -20.31
CA GLN A 12 -29.14 28.94 -19.80
C GLN A 12 -28.80 30.06 -18.80
N LEU A 13 -29.40 31.25 -18.98
CA LEU A 13 -29.26 32.36 -18.04
C LEU A 13 -30.03 32.13 -16.74
N LEU A 14 -31.21 31.48 -16.81
CA LEU A 14 -32.01 31.10 -15.64
C LEU A 14 -31.31 30.04 -14.78
N THR A 15 -30.65 29.05 -15.41
CA THR A 15 -29.89 28.03 -14.66
C THR A 15 -28.69 28.63 -13.94
N PHE A 16 -27.97 29.57 -14.57
CA PHE A 16 -26.84 30.25 -13.95
C PHE A 16 -27.26 31.11 -12.74
N LEU A 17 -28.43 31.75 -12.80
CA LEU A 17 -28.98 32.52 -11.68
C LEU A 17 -29.47 31.64 -10.51
N CYS A 18 -29.92 30.42 -10.77
CA CYS A 18 -30.29 29.47 -9.71
C CYS A 18 -29.09 28.87 -8.97
N VAL A 19 -27.96 28.64 -9.64
CA VAL A 19 -26.75 28.10 -8.99
C VAL A 19 -26.03 29.17 -8.17
N LEU A 20 -26.09 30.44 -8.58
CA LEU A 20 -25.45 31.54 -7.84
C LEU A 20 -26.23 31.98 -6.58
N GLY A 21 -27.52 31.63 -6.47
CA GLY A 21 -28.38 31.98 -5.33
C GLY A 21 -28.28 31.06 -4.11
N LEU A 22 -27.53 29.96 -4.17
CA LEU A 22 -27.48 28.93 -3.12
C LEU A 22 -26.26 29.00 -2.19
N VAL A 23 -25.39 30.00 -2.33
CA VAL A 23 -24.11 30.09 -1.57
C VAL A 23 -24.17 31.09 -0.40
N ILE A 24 -25.33 31.66 -0.07
CA ILE A 24 -25.45 32.62 1.05
C ILE A 24 -26.42 32.10 2.12
N ALA A 25 -25.95 31.15 2.93
CA ALA A 25 -26.39 30.91 4.30
C ALA A 25 -25.16 30.34 5.05
N CYS A 26 -24.41 31.16 5.80
CA CYS A 26 -24.54 31.31 7.26
C CYS A 26 -24.57 29.92 7.95
N THR A 27 -23.57 29.48 8.72
CA THR A 27 -23.06 30.15 9.92
C THR A 27 -21.82 29.44 10.49
N SER A 28 -21.02 30.25 11.19
CA SER A 28 -20.01 29.95 12.20
C SER A 28 -20.01 28.56 12.83
N VAL A 29 -18.85 27.88 12.78
CA VAL A 29 -18.50 26.84 13.74
C VAL A 29 -17.33 27.37 14.57
N ASP A 30 -17.58 27.42 15.88
CA ASP A 30 -16.70 27.91 16.94
C ASP A 30 -15.31 27.27 16.89
N GLU A 31 -14.30 28.14 16.95
CA GLU A 31 -12.90 27.80 17.12
C GLU A 31 -12.66 27.49 18.61
N THR A 32 -12.87 26.23 19.01
CA THR A 32 -12.46 25.77 20.34
C THR A 32 -10.95 25.69 20.40
N THR A 33 -10.37 26.71 21.04
CA THR A 33 -8.99 26.77 21.51
C THR A 33 -8.61 25.45 22.21
N PRO A 34 -7.58 24.72 21.77
CA PRO A 34 -7.09 23.58 22.52
C PRO A 34 -6.44 24.07 23.82
N GLU A 35 -6.97 23.57 24.93
CA GLU A 35 -6.45 23.74 26.27
C GLU A 35 -4.99 23.27 26.31
N LYS A 36 -4.08 24.19 26.65
CA LYS A 36 -2.64 23.94 26.81
C LYS A 36 -2.45 23.00 28.01
N VAL A 37 -2.43 21.70 27.75
CA VAL A 37 -2.11 20.68 28.76
C VAL A 37 -0.70 20.94 29.28
N ALA A 38 -0.61 21.18 30.59
CA ALA A 38 0.62 21.40 31.31
C ALA A 38 1.54 20.16 31.16
N SER A 39 2.68 20.38 30.50
CA SER A 39 3.78 19.43 30.44
C SER A 39 4.30 19.22 31.85
N THR A 40 4.10 18.01 32.38
CA THR A 40 4.69 17.60 33.66
C THR A 40 6.16 17.33 33.43
N GLU A 41 7.00 18.21 33.98
CA GLU A 41 8.45 18.10 34.01
C GLU A 41 8.86 16.83 34.76
N VAL A 42 9.24 15.78 34.02
CA VAL A 42 9.75 14.54 34.60
C VAL A 42 11.21 14.78 34.97
N THR A 43 11.49 14.80 36.27
CA THR A 43 12.83 14.91 36.83
C THR A 43 13.69 13.72 36.38
N PRO A 44 14.88 13.92 35.79
CA PRO A 44 15.76 12.82 35.43
C PRO A 44 16.31 12.14 36.70
N VAL A 45 15.97 10.86 36.89
CA VAL A 45 16.60 10.00 37.89
C VAL A 45 17.99 9.65 37.37
N VAL A 46 19.01 10.25 37.97
CA VAL A 46 20.41 9.88 37.78
C VAL A 46 20.62 8.51 38.41
N VAL A 47 20.63 7.46 37.58
CA VAL A 47 21.03 6.12 38.00
C VAL A 47 22.56 6.05 37.93
N GLU A 48 23.18 6.02 39.10
CA GLU A 48 24.61 5.86 39.30
C GLU A 48 25.03 4.43 38.91
N THR A 49 25.52 4.25 37.68
CA THR A 49 26.07 2.98 37.20
C THR A 49 27.46 2.78 37.80
N LYS A 50 27.57 1.82 38.73
CA LYS A 50 28.85 1.35 39.26
C LYS A 50 29.70 0.72 38.14
N THR A 51 30.90 1.26 37.98
CA THR A 51 31.98 0.75 37.13
C THR A 51 32.33 -0.70 37.51
N PRO A 52 32.19 -1.69 36.61
CA PRO A 52 32.73 -3.01 36.83
C PRO A 52 34.26 -3.03 36.62
N GLU A 53 34.90 -3.75 37.53
CA GLU A 53 36.33 -4.02 37.66
C GLU A 53 36.90 -4.69 36.39
N PRO A 54 38.13 -4.35 35.95
CA PRO A 54 38.74 -4.93 34.76
C PRO A 54 39.11 -6.40 35.03
N ALA A 55 38.30 -7.32 34.50
CA ALA A 55 38.62 -8.74 34.47
C ALA A 55 39.83 -8.97 33.54
N THR A 56 40.88 -9.59 34.09
CA THR A 56 42.07 -10.01 33.35
C THR A 56 41.70 -11.19 32.44
N GLU A 57 41.63 -10.96 31.13
CA GLU A 57 41.42 -12.00 30.13
C GLU A 57 42.66 -12.90 30.03
N VAL A 58 42.51 -14.16 30.44
CA VAL A 58 43.48 -15.23 30.19
C VAL A 58 43.27 -15.72 28.76
N SER A 59 44.13 -15.27 27.85
CA SER A 59 44.15 -15.73 26.45
C SER A 59 44.55 -17.19 26.37
N THR A 60 43.59 -18.06 26.05
CA THR A 60 43.84 -19.46 25.69
C THR A 60 43.85 -19.56 24.17
N LEU A 61 45.03 -19.83 23.60
CA LEU A 61 45.22 -20.05 22.17
C LEU A 61 44.59 -21.41 21.79
N VAL A 62 43.32 -21.38 21.40
CA VAL A 62 42.64 -22.52 20.78
C VAL A 62 43.17 -22.74 19.35
N SER A 63 43.47 -23.98 19.01
CA SER A 63 43.99 -24.39 17.71
C SER A 63 43.02 -24.06 16.57
N PRO A 64 43.51 -23.79 15.35
CA PRO A 64 42.66 -23.45 14.22
C PRO A 64 41.75 -24.63 13.84
N VAL A 65 40.44 -24.44 14.01
CA VAL A 65 39.41 -25.32 13.48
C VAL A 65 39.51 -25.29 11.96
N SER A 66 39.60 -26.46 11.32
CA SER A 66 39.59 -26.58 9.87
C SER A 66 38.34 -25.88 9.29
N PRO A 67 38.47 -25.13 8.18
CA PRO A 67 37.33 -24.43 7.60
C PRO A 67 36.27 -25.44 7.18
N ILE A 68 35.07 -25.32 7.77
CA ILE A 68 33.87 -26.03 7.32
C ILE A 68 33.59 -25.52 5.90
N GLN A 69 33.84 -26.36 4.89
CA GLN A 69 33.41 -26.08 3.53
C GLN A 69 31.88 -26.23 3.50
N VAL A 70 31.18 -25.09 3.52
CA VAL A 70 29.74 -25.06 3.28
C VAL A 70 29.53 -25.44 1.82
N GLU A 71 29.11 -26.67 1.58
CA GLU A 71 28.74 -27.13 0.24
C GLU A 71 27.48 -26.35 -0.18
N VAL A 72 27.67 -25.39 -1.09
CA VAL A 72 26.58 -24.55 -1.61
C VAL A 72 25.72 -25.44 -2.51
N THR A 73 24.63 -25.96 -1.96
CA THR A 73 23.66 -26.71 -2.75
C THR A 73 23.07 -25.76 -3.80
N PRO A 74 23.03 -26.14 -5.09
CA PRO A 74 22.42 -25.31 -6.12
C PRO A 74 21.00 -24.91 -5.72
N PRO A 75 20.55 -23.68 -6.02
CA PRO A 75 19.17 -23.29 -5.79
C PRO A 75 18.25 -24.31 -6.49
N GLY A 76 17.33 -24.90 -5.72
CA GLY A 76 16.32 -25.79 -6.27
C GLY A 76 15.43 -25.07 -7.30
N PRO A 77 14.65 -25.80 -8.11
CA PRO A 77 13.69 -25.19 -9.03
C PRO A 77 12.71 -24.27 -8.26
N PRO A 78 12.21 -23.18 -8.88
CA PRO A 78 11.22 -22.31 -8.25
C PRO A 78 10.00 -23.13 -7.80
N PRO A 79 9.44 -22.87 -6.61
CA PRO A 79 8.25 -23.56 -6.16
C PRO A 79 7.06 -23.23 -7.07
N THR A 80 6.20 -24.22 -7.29
CA THR A 80 4.94 -24.01 -8.01
C THR A 80 3.93 -23.33 -7.09
N ILE A 81 3.30 -22.25 -7.55
CA ILE A 81 2.23 -21.57 -6.80
C ILE A 81 1.01 -22.50 -6.73
N VAL A 82 0.59 -22.86 -5.52
CA VAL A 82 -0.63 -23.65 -5.29
C VAL A 82 -1.80 -22.68 -5.11
N VAL A 83 -2.61 -22.51 -6.15
CA VAL A 83 -3.80 -21.66 -6.11
C VAL A 83 -5.02 -22.50 -5.70
N PRO A 84 -5.71 -22.19 -4.59
CA PRO A 84 -6.89 -22.94 -4.17
C PRO A 84 -8.08 -22.67 -5.10
N LYS A 85 -9.15 -23.46 -4.93
CA LYS A 85 -10.43 -23.17 -5.59
C LYS A 85 -11.08 -21.93 -4.93
N PRO A 86 -11.57 -20.94 -5.69
CA PRO A 86 -12.27 -19.78 -5.14
C PRO A 86 -13.61 -20.19 -4.50
N ALA A 87 -14.02 -19.48 -3.45
CA ALA A 87 -15.34 -19.64 -2.85
C ALA A 87 -16.45 -18.98 -3.70
N LYS A 88 -17.70 -19.31 -3.40
CA LYS A 88 -18.87 -18.94 -4.22
C LYS A 88 -19.02 -17.43 -4.44
N ASP A 89 -18.74 -16.63 -3.43
CA ASP A 89 -19.00 -15.18 -3.44
C ASP A 89 -17.71 -14.35 -3.48
N SER A 90 -16.58 -14.96 -3.88
CA SER A 90 -15.26 -14.33 -3.87
C SER A 90 -14.37 -14.84 -5.00
N GLY A 91 -13.39 -14.04 -5.40
CA GLY A 91 -12.29 -14.46 -6.27
C GLY A 91 -10.99 -14.71 -5.51
N ILE A 92 -9.97 -15.08 -6.28
CA ILE A 92 -8.57 -15.17 -5.83
C ILE A 92 -7.71 -14.30 -6.74
N VAL A 93 -6.76 -13.57 -6.17
CA VAL A 93 -5.75 -12.82 -6.91
C VAL A 93 -4.39 -13.39 -6.57
N TYR A 94 -3.57 -13.68 -7.56
CA TYR A 94 -2.22 -14.18 -7.34
C TYR A 94 -1.24 -13.64 -8.38
N GLY A 95 0.05 -13.69 -8.06
CA GLY A 95 1.12 -13.25 -8.93
C GLY A 95 2.47 -13.37 -8.24
N ARG A 96 3.48 -12.77 -8.86
CA ARG A 96 4.85 -12.67 -8.34
C ARG A 96 5.28 -11.22 -8.34
N LEU A 97 5.89 -10.77 -7.25
CA LEU A 97 6.41 -9.42 -7.10
C LEU A 97 7.94 -9.46 -7.07
N SER A 98 8.57 -8.66 -7.91
CA SER A 98 10.02 -8.57 -8.05
C SER A 98 10.48 -7.13 -8.24
N HIS A 99 11.72 -6.86 -7.82
CA HIS A 99 12.44 -5.64 -8.15
C HIS A 99 12.68 -5.56 -9.67
N LEU A 100 13.11 -4.39 -10.14
CA LEU A 100 13.47 -4.19 -11.56
C LEU A 100 14.64 -5.08 -12.02
N ASP A 101 15.50 -5.52 -11.10
CA ASP A 101 16.61 -6.43 -11.36
C ASP A 101 16.21 -7.92 -11.34
N GLY A 102 14.94 -8.22 -11.06
CA GLY A 102 14.38 -9.57 -10.96
C GLY A 102 14.51 -10.22 -9.58
N THR A 103 15.13 -9.56 -8.61
CA THR A 103 15.17 -10.01 -7.21
C THR A 103 13.75 -10.06 -6.64
N PRO A 104 13.33 -11.13 -5.94
CA PRO A 104 11.97 -11.20 -5.40
C PRO A 104 11.76 -10.29 -4.19
N PHE A 105 10.58 -9.67 -4.09
CA PHE A 105 10.13 -9.04 -2.85
C PHE A 105 9.67 -10.11 -1.86
N ALA A 106 10.60 -10.61 -1.04
CA ALA A 106 10.31 -11.68 -0.08
C ALA A 106 9.69 -11.15 1.23
N LYS A 107 8.71 -11.89 1.77
CA LYS A 107 8.04 -11.58 3.05
C LYS A 107 7.44 -10.18 3.12
N THR A 108 7.01 -9.66 1.98
CA THR A 108 6.43 -8.33 1.81
C THR A 108 4.91 -8.38 1.88
N ASN A 109 4.28 -7.41 2.55
CA ASN A 109 2.82 -7.35 2.61
C ASN A 109 2.27 -6.73 1.32
N VAL A 110 1.36 -7.46 0.68
CA VAL A 110 0.65 -7.03 -0.54
C VAL A 110 -0.84 -6.93 -0.21
N ARG A 111 -1.46 -5.81 -0.57
CA ARG A 111 -2.87 -5.51 -0.28
C ARG A 111 -3.63 -5.09 -1.53
N LEU A 112 -4.92 -5.42 -1.55
CA LEU A 112 -5.87 -4.88 -2.50
C LEU A 112 -6.59 -3.69 -1.87
N GLY A 113 -6.31 -2.50 -2.40
CA GLY A 113 -6.93 -1.25 -1.95
C GLY A 113 -8.07 -0.80 -2.87
N THR A 114 -8.97 -0.02 -2.30
CA THR A 114 -10.00 0.67 -3.08
C THR A 114 -9.36 1.80 -3.88
N ILE A 115 -9.75 1.97 -5.13
CA ILE A 115 -9.28 3.09 -5.94
C ILE A 115 -10.18 4.29 -5.69
N ILE A 116 -9.57 5.41 -5.30
CA ILE A 116 -10.25 6.69 -5.13
C ILE A 116 -9.81 7.61 -6.26
N TRP A 117 -10.74 7.95 -7.14
CA TRP A 117 -10.49 8.78 -8.31
C TRP A 117 -10.54 10.26 -7.96
N SER A 118 -9.67 11.03 -8.61
CA SER A 118 -9.81 12.48 -8.67
C SER A 118 -11.12 12.84 -9.38
N PRO A 119 -11.90 13.83 -8.89
CA PRO A 119 -13.20 14.16 -9.48
C PRO A 119 -13.13 14.45 -10.99
N GLY A 120 -13.85 13.65 -11.79
CA GLY A 120 -13.87 13.80 -13.25
C GLY A 120 -12.61 13.33 -13.97
N GLN A 121 -11.77 12.52 -13.30
CA GLN A 121 -10.55 11.91 -13.85
C GLN A 121 -10.55 10.38 -13.66
N GLU A 122 -11.72 9.75 -13.72
CA GLU A 122 -11.86 8.31 -13.52
C GLU A 122 -11.02 7.52 -14.54
N GLY A 123 -10.15 6.63 -14.06
CA GLY A 123 -9.23 5.85 -14.89
C GLY A 123 -8.04 6.65 -15.45
N ILE A 124 -7.83 7.87 -14.96
CA ILE A 124 -6.69 8.73 -15.33
C ILE A 124 -5.86 9.03 -14.09
N ASP A 125 -6.49 9.61 -13.07
CA ASP A 125 -5.81 10.06 -11.85
C ASP A 125 -6.59 9.64 -10.60
N GLY A 126 -5.87 9.09 -9.64
CA GLY A 126 -6.43 8.58 -8.41
C GLY A 126 -5.35 8.03 -7.49
N PHE A 127 -5.78 7.48 -6.36
CA PHE A 127 -4.89 6.83 -5.41
C PHE A 127 -5.50 5.52 -4.90
N VAL A 128 -4.63 4.62 -4.41
CA VAL A 128 -5.05 3.35 -3.82
C VAL A 128 -5.16 3.52 -2.30
N ALA A 129 -6.37 3.42 -1.77
CA ALA A 129 -6.64 3.40 -0.34
C ALA A 129 -6.64 1.94 0.16
N ALA A 130 -5.56 1.53 0.81
CA ALA A 130 -5.42 0.20 1.40
C ALA A 130 -5.31 0.29 2.93
N ASP A 131 -6.27 -0.31 3.63
CA ASP A 131 -6.29 -0.36 5.09
C ASP A 131 -5.54 -1.61 5.59
N LYS A 132 -4.77 -1.46 6.67
CA LYS A 132 -3.92 -2.55 7.20
C LYS A 132 -4.73 -3.70 7.81
N THR A 133 -6.01 -3.52 8.10
CA THR A 133 -6.83 -4.49 8.83
C THR A 133 -7.98 -5.06 8.00
N SER A 134 -8.58 -4.24 7.14
CA SER A 134 -9.81 -4.57 6.41
C SER A 134 -9.59 -4.84 4.93
N SER A 135 -8.49 -4.37 4.33
CA SER A 135 -8.18 -4.72 2.93
C SER A 135 -7.76 -6.19 2.81
N PRO A 136 -8.21 -6.90 1.75
CA PRO A 136 -7.68 -8.21 1.42
C PRO A 136 -6.16 -8.14 1.24
N GLN A 137 -5.43 -9.02 1.92
CA GLN A 137 -3.97 -8.95 1.96
C GLN A 137 -3.32 -10.32 2.18
N THR A 138 -2.03 -10.39 1.86
CA THR A 138 -1.17 -11.54 2.17
C THR A 138 0.28 -11.09 2.29
N LEU A 139 1.14 -11.99 2.77
CA LEU A 139 2.59 -11.87 2.62
C LEU A 139 3.05 -12.63 1.38
N THR A 140 4.06 -12.11 0.70
CA THR A 140 4.80 -12.85 -0.32
C THR A 140 5.68 -13.94 0.31
N ASP A 141 5.92 -15.02 -0.44
CA ASP A 141 6.89 -16.05 -0.06
C ASP A 141 8.35 -15.62 -0.35
N ASP A 142 9.31 -16.52 -0.19
CA ASP A 142 10.74 -16.22 -0.42
C ASP A 142 11.10 -16.00 -1.90
N TRP A 143 10.18 -16.31 -2.82
CA TRP A 143 10.32 -16.11 -4.27
C TRP A 143 9.47 -14.96 -4.79
N GLY A 144 8.84 -14.20 -3.89
CA GLY A 144 7.99 -13.06 -4.21
C GLY A 144 6.58 -13.44 -4.64
N ASN A 145 6.19 -14.72 -4.56
CA ASN A 145 4.86 -15.16 -4.94
C ASN A 145 3.84 -14.79 -3.86
N PHE A 146 2.63 -14.41 -4.27
CA PHE A 146 1.53 -14.12 -3.36
C PHE A 146 0.22 -14.71 -3.86
N VAL A 147 -0.67 -15.06 -2.92
CA VAL A 147 -2.04 -15.52 -3.19
C VAL A 147 -2.99 -14.87 -2.19
N ILE A 148 -3.79 -13.90 -2.65
CA ILE A 148 -4.84 -13.26 -1.85
C ILE A 148 -6.15 -13.98 -2.12
N LYS A 149 -6.72 -14.57 -1.07
CA LYS A 149 -7.93 -15.39 -1.13
C LYS A 149 -9.14 -14.60 -0.64
N ASP A 150 -10.33 -15.15 -0.92
CA ASP A 150 -11.60 -14.65 -0.39
C ASP A 150 -11.84 -13.16 -0.73
N VAL A 151 -11.38 -12.75 -1.92
CA VAL A 151 -11.47 -11.36 -2.38
C VAL A 151 -12.88 -11.08 -2.89
N PRO A 152 -13.62 -10.13 -2.31
CA PRO A 152 -14.93 -9.77 -2.82
C PRO A 152 -14.86 -9.29 -4.29
N PRO A 153 -15.92 -9.48 -5.09
CA PRO A 153 -15.94 -8.96 -6.45
C PRO A 153 -15.86 -7.43 -6.48
N GLY A 154 -15.04 -6.88 -7.37
CA GLY A 154 -14.82 -5.43 -7.47
C GLY A 154 -13.59 -5.03 -8.30
N SER A 155 -13.29 -3.74 -8.32
CA SER A 155 -12.08 -3.16 -8.93
C SER A 155 -11.14 -2.66 -7.84
N TYR A 156 -9.89 -3.10 -7.90
CA TYR A 156 -8.89 -2.84 -6.87
C TYR A 156 -7.60 -2.28 -7.46
N GLY A 157 -6.85 -1.53 -6.66
CA GLY A 157 -5.43 -1.28 -6.90
C GLY A 157 -4.57 -2.19 -6.04
N LEU A 158 -3.33 -2.45 -6.47
CA LEU A 158 -2.35 -3.22 -5.70
C LEU A 158 -1.46 -2.28 -4.90
N ALA A 159 -1.38 -2.47 -3.59
CA ALA A 159 -0.51 -1.75 -2.69
C ALA A 159 0.53 -2.70 -2.07
N VAL A 160 1.76 -2.22 -1.91
CA VAL A 160 2.90 -2.98 -1.42
C VAL A 160 3.55 -2.21 -0.28
N ASP A 161 3.69 -2.83 0.89
CA ASP A 161 4.41 -2.24 2.01
C ASP A 161 5.91 -2.30 1.76
N ASN A 162 6.65 -1.24 2.07
CA ASN A 162 8.10 -1.26 2.04
C ASN A 162 8.63 -2.04 3.26
N PRO A 163 9.37 -3.14 3.07
CA PRO A 163 9.90 -3.93 4.19
C PRO A 163 11.02 -3.20 4.95
N GLU A 164 11.73 -2.27 4.30
CA GLU A 164 12.83 -1.50 4.89
C GLU A 164 12.35 -0.23 5.59
N LEU A 165 11.28 0.38 5.08
CA LEU A 165 10.72 1.64 5.58
C LEU A 165 9.34 1.41 6.19
N SER A 166 9.33 1.14 7.50
CA SER A 166 8.09 0.97 8.27
C SER A 166 7.12 2.14 8.07
N GLY A 167 5.92 1.83 7.60
CA GLY A 167 4.86 2.83 7.38
C GLY A 167 4.84 3.44 5.99
N PHE A 168 5.78 3.09 5.11
CA PHE A 168 5.75 3.45 3.71
C PHE A 168 5.04 2.34 2.90
N THR A 169 4.04 2.74 2.12
CA THR A 169 3.29 1.85 1.23
C THR A 169 3.26 2.47 -0.15
N GLY A 170 3.78 1.76 -1.15
CA GLY A 170 3.68 2.11 -2.55
C GLY A 170 2.45 1.47 -3.19
N TYR A 171 2.04 1.96 -4.34
CA TYR A 171 1.02 1.31 -5.16
C TYR A 171 1.55 1.09 -6.58
N ILE A 172 1.03 0.04 -7.20
CA ILE A 172 1.51 -0.43 -8.49
C ILE A 172 0.79 0.34 -9.61
N LEU A 173 1.59 0.80 -10.56
CA LEU A 173 1.11 1.37 -11.81
C LEU A 173 1.01 0.28 -12.90
N ASN A 174 0.25 0.56 -13.95
CA ASN A 174 0.18 -0.27 -15.14
C ASN A 174 1.55 -0.38 -15.83
N GLU A 175 1.65 -1.19 -16.88
CA GLU A 175 2.89 -1.39 -17.64
C GLU A 175 3.49 -0.11 -18.23
N ALA A 176 2.66 0.89 -18.50
CA ALA A 176 3.11 2.19 -19.00
C ALA A 176 3.65 3.11 -17.89
N GLY A 177 3.44 2.77 -16.62
CA GLY A 177 3.86 3.56 -15.46
C GLY A 177 3.11 4.88 -15.32
N ASP A 178 1.94 5.04 -15.95
CA ASP A 178 1.22 6.32 -16.00
C ASP A 178 -0.11 6.31 -15.23
N LYS A 179 -0.61 5.12 -14.88
CA LYS A 179 -1.92 4.93 -14.22
C LYS A 179 -1.86 3.81 -13.22
N ILE A 180 -2.74 3.83 -12.22
CA ILE A 180 -2.93 2.72 -11.28
C ILE A 180 -3.23 1.42 -12.04
N LEU A 181 -2.57 0.33 -11.64
CA LEU A 181 -2.94 -1.02 -12.07
C LEU A 181 -4.33 -1.36 -11.52
N ILE A 182 -5.33 -1.47 -12.41
CA ILE A 182 -6.70 -1.85 -12.03
C ILE A 182 -6.85 -3.37 -12.14
N ILE A 183 -7.15 -4.00 -11.01
CA ILE A 183 -7.39 -5.43 -10.90
C ILE A 183 -8.90 -5.65 -10.77
N GLU A 184 -9.52 -6.28 -11.78
CA GLU A 184 -10.91 -6.71 -11.71
C GLU A 184 -10.99 -8.12 -11.09
N VAL A 185 -11.79 -8.26 -10.04
CA VAL A 185 -12.04 -9.53 -9.37
C VAL A 185 -13.51 -9.90 -9.54
N LYS A 186 -13.77 -11.14 -9.96
CA LYS A 186 -15.11 -11.71 -10.09
C LYS A 186 -15.29 -12.89 -9.14
N ALA A 187 -16.53 -13.14 -8.71
CA ALA A 187 -16.86 -14.29 -7.88
C ALA A 187 -16.53 -15.60 -8.61
N GLU A 188 -16.03 -16.59 -7.89
CA GLU A 188 -15.64 -17.91 -8.42
C GLU A 188 -14.54 -17.87 -9.48
N THR A 189 -13.79 -16.76 -9.59
CA THR A 189 -12.71 -16.62 -10.55
C THR A 189 -11.34 -16.53 -9.89
N VAL A 190 -10.31 -16.81 -10.69
CA VAL A 190 -8.91 -16.66 -10.32
C VAL A 190 -8.28 -15.66 -11.27
N THR A 191 -7.77 -14.55 -10.74
CA THR A 191 -7.05 -13.51 -11.48
C THR A 191 -5.55 -13.70 -11.30
N ASN A 192 -4.84 -13.98 -12.39
CA ASN A 192 -3.38 -14.05 -12.43
C ASN A 192 -2.83 -12.69 -12.85
N LEU A 193 -1.90 -12.14 -12.08
CA LEU A 193 -1.19 -10.90 -12.38
C LEU A 193 0.21 -11.13 -12.97
N GLU A 194 0.58 -12.39 -13.23
CA GLU A 194 1.90 -12.77 -13.73
C GLU A 194 3.03 -12.22 -12.83
N GLU A 195 4.14 -11.76 -13.41
CA GLU A 195 5.24 -11.12 -12.70
C GLU A 195 5.12 -9.60 -12.81
N ILE A 196 5.14 -8.93 -11.65
CA ILE A 196 5.06 -7.49 -11.51
C ILE A 196 6.44 -7.00 -11.07
N HIS A 197 7.06 -6.18 -11.91
CA HIS A 197 8.29 -5.47 -11.58
C HIS A 197 7.96 -4.12 -10.94
N PHE A 198 8.52 -3.86 -9.76
CA PHE A 198 8.23 -2.66 -8.97
C PHE A 198 9.48 -2.16 -8.25
N GLU A 199 9.54 -0.84 -8.03
CA GLU A 199 10.55 -0.21 -7.19
C GLU A 199 9.89 0.92 -6.40
N PHE A 200 10.30 1.14 -5.16
CA PHE A 200 9.82 2.28 -4.37
C PHE A 200 10.54 3.55 -4.84
N GLU A 201 9.77 4.59 -5.18
CA GLU A 201 10.31 5.93 -5.44
C GLU A 201 10.57 6.74 -4.16
#